data_AF-A0A372QNM4-F1
#
_entry.id   AF-A0A372QNM4-F1
#
_cell.length_a   1.000
_cell.length_b   1.000
_cell.length_c   1.000
_cell.angle_alpha   90.00
_cell.angle_beta   90.00
_cell.angle_gamma   90.00
#
_symmetry.space_group_name_H-M   'P 1'
#
loop_
_entity.id
_entity.type
_entity.pdbx_description
1 polymer ?
#
loop_
_entity_poly.entity_id
_entity_poly.type
_entity_poly.pdbx_seq_one_letter_code
_entity_poly.pdbx_strand_id
1 'polypeptide(L)'
;MIQTPGKNINMFIDIRTSLFAINLFLCIIQLVICRLSINCNIDFLFSLLVVVYLMNLLIGLLNNAIEEDNNRISYLIQKAEILIEIELFYLLPHRRRWQTWFPEVIHYYADVDKNQIEIERLIKAVYNLITGIMDSVLLLDRPVCNQL
;
A
#
# COMPACT_ATOMS: atom_id res chain seq x y z
N MET A 1 27.23 28.58 -4.17
CA MET A 1 26.73 27.51 -3.28
C MET A 1 25.38 27.98 -2.75
N ILE A 2 24.28 27.35 -3.16
CA ILE A 2 22.92 27.73 -2.71
C ILE A 2 22.78 27.22 -1.27
N GLN A 3 22.62 28.12 -0.31
CA GLN A 3 22.38 27.73 1.07
C GLN A 3 20.99 27.14 1.21
N THR A 4 20.88 25.94 1.77
CA THR A 4 19.59 25.37 2.14
C THR A 4 18.97 26.22 3.26
N PRO A 5 17.72 26.69 3.09
CA PRO A 5 17.09 27.55 4.08
C PRO A 5 16.95 26.81 5.41
N GLY A 6 17.29 27.50 6.50
CA GLY A 6 17.24 26.94 7.85
C GLY A 6 15.85 26.45 8.24
N LYS A 7 15.78 25.53 9.22
CA LYS A 7 14.55 24.83 9.67
C LYS A 7 13.37 25.76 10.00
N ASN A 8 13.66 27.01 10.34
CA ASN A 8 12.75 28.05 10.79
C ASN A 8 12.39 29.07 9.68
N ILE A 9 13.01 28.97 8.51
CA ILE A 9 12.78 29.84 7.36
C ILE A 9 11.86 29.15 6.34
N ASN A 10 11.96 27.82 6.24
CA ASN A 10 11.13 27.03 5.32
C ASN A 10 9.91 26.45 6.05
N MET A 11 8.74 27.07 5.86
CA MET A 11 7.46 26.62 6.42
C MET A 11 6.96 25.27 5.86
N PHE A 12 7.56 24.75 4.79
CA PHE A 12 7.16 23.49 4.15
C PHE A 12 7.87 22.23 4.72
N ILE A 13 8.68 22.37 5.76
CA ILE A 13 9.41 21.23 6.35
C ILE A 13 8.49 20.33 7.20
N ASP A 14 7.50 20.90 7.88
CA ASP A 14 6.54 20.17 8.70
C ASP A 14 5.13 20.27 8.07
N ILE A 15 4.38 19.17 8.10
CA ILE A 15 3.04 19.06 7.52
C ILE A 15 2.10 20.09 8.15
N ARG A 16 2.22 20.33 9.46
CA ARG A 16 1.36 21.30 10.17
C ARG A 16 1.60 22.72 9.68
N THR A 17 2.86 23.14 9.55
CA THR A 17 3.21 24.48 9.07
C THR A 17 2.98 24.63 7.56
N SER A 18 3.15 23.56 6.80
CA SER A 18 2.89 23.51 5.36
C SER A 18 1.41 23.73 5.06
N LEU A 19 0.52 23.02 5.76
CA LEU A 19 -0.94 23.21 5.63
C LEU A 19 -1.38 24.62 6.02
N PHE A 20 -0.77 25.18 7.07
CA PHE A 20 -1.03 26.57 7.47
C PHE A 20 -0.58 27.57 6.39
N ALA A 21 0.61 27.37 5.81
CA ALA A 21 1.13 28.21 4.74
C ALA A 21 0.27 28.15 3.47
N ILE A 22 -0.21 26.96 3.09
CA ILE A 22 -1.12 26.77 1.95
C ILE A 22 -2.45 27.51 2.17
N ASN A 23 -3.04 27.37 3.36
CA ASN A 23 -4.28 28.06 3.69
C ASN A 23 -4.12 29.58 3.71
N LEU A 24 -3.00 30.07 4.25
CA LEU A 24 -2.67 31.50 4.25
C LEU A 24 -2.51 32.03 2.83
N PHE A 25 -1.80 31.28 1.96
CA PHE A 25 -1.59 31.63 0.56
C PHE A 25 -2.91 31.70 -0.23
N LEU A 26 -3.80 30.72 -0.05
CA LEU A 26 -5.14 30.70 -0.67
C LEU A 26 -5.98 31.90 -0.20
N CYS A 27 -5.95 32.21 1.10
CA CYS A 27 -6.69 33.34 1.66
C CYS A 27 -6.17 34.70 1.14
N ILE A 28 -4.85 34.84 1.02
CA ILE A 28 -4.20 36.04 0.46
C ILE A 28 -4.55 36.20 -1.02
N ILE A 29 -4.49 35.14 -1.82
CA ILE A 29 -4.87 35.19 -3.24
C ILE A 29 -6.32 35.63 -3.38
N GLN A 30 -7.22 35.07 -2.59
CA GLN A 30 -8.63 35.44 -2.61
C GLN A 30 -8.84 36.92 -2.28
N LEU A 31 -8.13 37.44 -1.27
CA LEU A 31 -8.19 38.84 -0.87
C LEU A 31 -7.64 39.79 -1.95
N VAL A 32 -6.55 39.41 -2.63
CA VAL A 32 -5.94 40.18 -3.72
C VAL A 32 -6.87 40.23 -4.93
N ILE A 33 -7.46 39.10 -5.30
CA ILE A 33 -8.43 39.01 -6.41
C ILE A 33 -9.67 39.86 -6.09
N CYS A 34 -10.23 39.75 -4.89
CA CYS A 34 -11.34 40.61 -4.45
C CYS A 34 -10.96 42.10 -4.48
N ARG A 35 -9.75 42.48 -4.09
CA ARG A 35 -9.33 43.89 -4.12
C ARG A 35 -9.23 44.46 -5.54
N LEU A 36 -8.84 43.64 -6.52
CA LEU A 36 -8.63 44.09 -7.90
C LEU A 36 -9.93 44.05 -8.74
N SER A 37 -10.87 43.20 -8.35
CA SER A 37 -12.13 42.99 -9.08
C SER A 37 -13.27 43.84 -8.53
N ILE A 38 -13.87 44.64 -9.41
CA ILE A 38 -15.04 45.49 -9.12
C ILE A 38 -16.27 44.65 -8.72
N ASN A 39 -16.33 43.39 -9.17
CA ASN A 39 -17.42 42.45 -8.92
C ASN A 39 -16.91 41.23 -8.13
N CYS A 40 -16.43 41.47 -6.91
CA CYS A 40 -15.94 40.45 -5.96
C CYS A 40 -16.82 39.19 -5.86
N ASN A 41 -18.13 39.32 -6.08
CA ASN A 41 -19.08 38.23 -5.97
C ASN A 41 -18.84 37.12 -7.03
N ILE A 42 -18.44 37.48 -8.25
CA ILE A 42 -18.25 36.50 -9.34
C ILE A 42 -16.97 35.69 -9.09
N ASP A 43 -15.88 36.34 -8.68
CA ASP A 43 -14.61 35.67 -8.39
C ASP A 43 -14.68 34.81 -7.12
N PHE A 44 -15.47 35.24 -6.13
CA PHE A 44 -15.76 34.43 -4.95
C PHE A 44 -16.57 33.18 -5.30
N LEU A 45 -17.61 33.32 -6.12
CA LEU A 45 -18.40 32.19 -6.61
C LEU A 45 -17.56 31.24 -7.46
N PHE A 46 -16.66 31.77 -8.30
CA PHE A 46 -15.75 30.97 -9.11
C PHE A 46 -14.74 30.20 -8.24
N SER A 47 -14.13 30.85 -7.25
CA SER A 47 -13.20 30.21 -6.30
C SER A 47 -13.91 29.13 -5.47
N LEU A 48 -15.11 29.42 -4.95
CA LEU A 48 -15.94 28.46 -4.23
C LEU A 48 -16.29 27.24 -5.09
N LEU A 49 -16.68 27.47 -6.36
CA LEU A 49 -17.00 26.41 -7.32
C LEU A 49 -15.77 25.52 -7.60
N VAL A 50 -14.59 26.12 -7.78
CA VAL A 50 -13.35 25.38 -8.02
C VAL A 50 -12.98 24.53 -6.81
N VAL A 51 -13.10 25.04 -5.58
CA VAL A 51 -12.83 24.25 -4.36
C VAL A 51 -13.80 23.07 -4.24
N VAL A 52 -15.11 23.30 -4.41
CA VAL A 52 -16.11 22.21 -4.35
C VAL A 52 -15.87 21.18 -5.46
N TYR A 53 -15.57 21.62 -6.68
CA TYR A 53 -15.25 20.74 -7.81
C TYR A 53 -14.00 19.90 -7.55
N LEU A 54 -12.91 20.53 -7.08
CA LEU A 54 -11.67 19.84 -6.77
C LEU A 54 -11.83 18.86 -5.61
N MET A 55 -12.60 19.21 -4.57
CA MET A 55 -12.88 18.28 -3.46
C MET A 55 -13.69 17.07 -3.93
N ASN A 56 -14.71 17.29 -4.76
CA ASN A 56 -15.51 16.20 -5.33
C ASN A 56 -14.68 15.30 -6.25
N LEU A 57 -13.80 15.89 -7.07
CA LEU A 57 -12.88 15.16 -7.93
C LEU A 57 -11.87 14.36 -7.11
N LEU A 58 -11.29 14.95 -6.06
CA LEU A 58 -10.33 14.30 -5.19
C LEU A 58 -10.96 13.12 -4.45
N ILE A 59 -12.19 13.29 -3.94
CA ILE A 59 -12.95 12.22 -3.28
C ILE A 59 -13.23 11.07 -4.25
N GLY A 60 -13.61 11.35 -5.51
CA GLY A 60 -13.84 10.33 -6.53
C GLY A 60 -12.57 9.56 -6.92
N LEU A 61 -11.46 10.27 -7.12
CA LEU A 61 -10.16 9.65 -7.42
C LEU A 61 -9.65 8.81 -6.25
N LEU A 62 -9.79 9.31 -5.02
CA LEU A 62 -9.38 8.59 -3.83
C LEU A 62 -10.25 7.34 -3.63
N ASN A 63 -11.56 7.43 -3.84
CA ASN A 63 -12.46 6.28 -3.76
C ASN A 63 -12.06 5.19 -4.77
N ASN A 64 -11.75 5.57 -6.01
CA ASN A 64 -11.32 4.62 -7.04
C ASN A 64 -9.96 3.96 -6.70
N ALA A 65 -9.00 4.74 -6.20
CA ALA A 65 -7.71 4.20 -5.77
C ALA A 65 -7.83 3.27 -4.55
N ILE A 66 -8.74 3.58 -3.61
CA ILE A 66 -9.03 2.71 -2.46
C ILE A 66 -9.73 1.43 -2.91
N GLU A 67 -10.61 1.49 -3.91
CA GLU A 67 -11.29 0.31 -4.48
C GLU A 67 -10.30 -0.61 -5.21
N GLU A 68 -9.34 -0.05 -5.94
CA GLU A 68 -8.27 -0.78 -6.62
C GLU A 68 -7.25 -1.40 -5.64
N ASP A 69 -6.97 -0.74 -4.50
CA ASP A 69 -6.11 -1.25 -3.42
C ASP A 69 -6.89 -1.95 -2.29
N ASN A 70 -8.17 -2.29 -2.49
CA ASN A 70 -8.95 -3.16 -1.60
C ASN A 70 -8.50 -4.62 -1.71
N ASN A 71 -7.19 -4.85 -1.69
CA ASN A 71 -6.64 -6.17 -1.55
C ASN A 71 -6.54 -6.47 -0.06
N ARG A 72 -7.56 -7.19 0.45
CA ARG A 72 -7.62 -7.67 1.84
C ARG A 72 -6.32 -8.32 2.32
N ILE A 73 -5.54 -8.90 1.39
CA ILE A 73 -4.22 -9.48 1.64
C ILE A 73 -3.18 -8.40 1.93
N SER A 74 -3.10 -7.33 1.11
CA SER A 74 -2.19 -6.19 1.31
C SER A 74 -2.46 -5.50 2.65
N TYR A 75 -3.72 -5.30 3.00
CA TYR A 75 -4.12 -4.74 4.31
C TYR A 75 -3.62 -5.60 5.49
N LEU A 76 -3.77 -6.92 5.40
CA LEU A 76 -3.32 -7.84 6.45
C LEU A 76 -1.80 -7.88 6.55
N ILE A 77 -1.07 -7.79 5.43
CA ILE A 77 0.39 -7.72 5.40
C ILE A 77 0.88 -6.44 6.06
N GLN A 78 0.36 -5.27 5.66
CA GLN A 78 0.73 -3.99 6.25
C GLN A 78 0.40 -3.94 7.75
N LYS A 79 -0.75 -4.51 8.14
CA LYS A 79 -1.14 -4.61 9.56
C LYS A 79 -0.19 -5.50 10.36
N ALA A 80 0.31 -6.59 9.78
CA ALA A 80 1.30 -7.46 10.42
C ALA A 80 2.68 -6.81 10.53
N GLU A 81 3.09 -6.07 9.49
CA GLU A 81 4.37 -5.34 9.46
C GLU A 81 4.42 -4.29 10.58
N ILE A 82 3.37 -3.47 10.71
CA ILE A 82 3.24 -2.48 11.79
C ILE A 82 3.24 -3.17 13.17
N LEU A 83 2.58 -4.33 13.30
CA LEU A 83 2.53 -5.05 14.58
C LEU A 83 3.91 -5.58 15.00
N ILE A 84 4.69 -6.10 14.05
CA ILE A 84 6.07 -6.56 14.28
C ILE A 84 6.97 -5.39 14.68
N GLU A 85 6.82 -4.23 14.01
CA GLU A 85 7.60 -3.04 14.33
C GLU A 85 7.31 -2.54 15.75
N ILE A 86 6.04 -2.52 16.16
CA ILE A 86 5.64 -2.19 17.54
C ILE A 86 6.19 -3.22 18.54
N GLU A 87 6.14 -4.52 18.23
CA GLU A 87 6.66 -5.56 19.11
C GLU A 87 8.18 -5.47 19.31
N LEU A 88 8.92 -5.21 18.22
CA LEU A 88 10.36 -5.19 18.22
C LEU A 88 10.91 -3.90 18.88
N PHE A 89 10.31 -2.75 18.60
CA PHE A 89 10.85 -1.45 19.03
C PHE A 89 10.14 -0.83 20.24
N TYR A 90 8.84 -1.07 20.42
CA TYR A 90 8.03 -0.37 21.44
C TYR A 90 7.68 -1.24 22.68
N LEU A 91 7.78 -2.57 22.60
CA LEU A 91 7.52 -3.46 23.74
C LEU A 91 8.80 -3.88 24.47
N LEU A 92 8.95 -3.40 25.71
CA LEU A 92 9.99 -3.84 26.66
C LEU A 92 9.85 -5.36 26.98
N PRO A 93 10.95 -6.09 27.25
CA PRO A 93 10.95 -7.54 27.49
C PRO A 93 9.99 -7.97 28.61
N HIS A 94 9.82 -7.12 29.63
CA HIS A 94 8.90 -7.34 30.74
C HIS A 94 7.42 -7.30 30.29
N ARG A 95 7.06 -6.40 29.37
CA ARG A 95 5.68 -6.25 28.87
C ARG A 95 5.28 -7.43 27.98
N ARG A 96 6.25 -8.02 27.27
CA ARG A 96 6.08 -9.20 26.41
C ARG A 96 5.75 -10.49 27.18
N ARG A 97 6.09 -10.57 28.47
CA ARG A 97 5.80 -11.73 29.34
C ARG A 97 4.53 -11.56 30.16
N TRP A 98 3.78 -10.49 29.93
CA TRP A 98 2.56 -10.24 30.69
C TRP A 98 1.41 -11.04 30.06
N GLN A 99 1.14 -12.21 30.64
CA GLN A 99 0.16 -13.18 30.14
C GLN A 99 -1.24 -12.60 29.92
N THR A 100 -1.59 -11.51 30.61
CA THR A 100 -2.87 -10.81 30.45
C THR A 100 -3.00 -10.03 29.14
N TRP A 101 -1.88 -9.59 28.54
CA TRP A 101 -1.84 -8.77 27.33
C TRP A 101 -1.22 -9.49 26.13
N PHE A 102 -0.34 -10.47 26.36
CA PHE A 102 0.26 -11.31 25.33
C PHE A 102 0.27 -12.78 25.80
N PRO A 103 -0.46 -13.68 25.12
CA PRO A 103 -0.45 -15.09 25.47
C PRO A 103 0.91 -15.72 25.17
N GLU A 104 1.38 -16.60 26.06
CA GLU A 104 2.67 -17.28 25.94
C GLU A 104 2.71 -18.25 24.74
N VAL A 105 1.54 -18.73 24.30
CA VAL A 105 1.39 -19.64 23.16
C VAL A 105 0.27 -19.12 22.26
N ILE A 106 0.60 -18.86 20.99
CA ILE A 106 -0.38 -18.48 19.96
C ILE A 106 -0.70 -19.73 19.14
N HIS A 107 -1.88 -20.31 19.35
CA HIS A 107 -2.35 -21.44 18.55
C HIS A 107 -2.94 -20.92 17.23
N TYR A 108 -2.21 -21.07 16.14
CA TYR A 108 -2.74 -20.84 14.80
C TYR A 108 -3.47 -22.10 14.32
N TYR A 109 -4.77 -21.97 14.07
CA TYR A 109 -5.56 -23.03 13.46
C TYR A 109 -5.23 -23.08 11.96
N ALA A 110 -4.19 -23.84 11.61
CA ALA A 110 -3.96 -24.23 10.23
C ALA A 110 -4.78 -25.48 9.95
N ASP A 111 -5.72 -25.38 9.01
CA ASP A 111 -6.50 -26.52 8.52
C ASP A 111 -5.55 -27.50 7.82
N VAL A 112 -5.10 -28.49 8.59
CA VAL A 112 -4.08 -29.47 8.17
C VAL A 112 -4.56 -30.23 6.94
N ASP A 113 -5.86 -30.52 6.86
CA ASP A 113 -6.47 -31.30 5.78
C ASP A 113 -6.36 -30.55 4.45
N LYS A 114 -6.66 -29.24 4.42
CA LYS A 114 -6.50 -28.42 3.21
C LYS A 114 -5.05 -28.32 2.76
N ASN A 115 -4.13 -28.13 3.71
CA ASN A 115 -2.71 -27.99 3.39
C ASN A 115 -2.13 -29.31 2.88
N GLN A 116 -2.53 -30.44 3.46
CA GLN A 116 -2.09 -31.76 3.04
C GLN A 116 -2.59 -32.12 1.63
N ILE A 117 -3.85 -31.82 1.31
CA ILE A 117 -4.40 -32.03 -0.04
C ILE A 117 -3.63 -31.22 -1.09
N GLU A 118 -3.29 -29.96 -0.77
CA GLU A 118 -2.56 -29.10 -1.70
C GLU A 118 -1.11 -29.55 -1.91
N ILE A 119 -0.45 -30.03 -0.84
CA ILE A 119 0.88 -30.63 -0.92
C ILE A 119 0.86 -31.90 -1.78
N GLU A 120 -0.12 -32.79 -1.59
CA GLU A 120 -0.25 -34.02 -2.41
C GLU A 120 -0.49 -33.69 -3.89
N ARG A 121 -1.28 -32.65 -4.20
CA ARG A 121 -1.47 -32.17 -5.58
C ARG A 121 -0.17 -31.67 -6.18
N LEU A 122 0.59 -30.85 -5.45
CA LEU A 122 1.87 -30.31 -5.92
C LEU A 122 2.89 -31.43 -6.17
N ILE A 123 2.97 -32.40 -5.26
CA ILE A 123 3.84 -33.58 -5.42
C ILE A 123 3.45 -34.37 -6.68
N LYS A 124 2.15 -34.65 -6.87
CA LYS A 124 1.66 -35.37 -8.05
C LYS A 124 1.93 -34.62 -9.35
N ALA A 125 1.77 -33.29 -9.35
CA ALA A 125 2.07 -32.44 -10.50
C ALA A 125 3.56 -32.49 -10.88
N VAL A 126 4.45 -32.45 -9.88
CA VAL A 126 5.90 -32.56 -10.10
C VAL A 126 6.26 -33.95 -10.64
N TYR A 127 5.72 -35.03 -10.08
CA TYR A 127 5.96 -36.38 -10.61
C TYR A 127 5.52 -36.51 -12.06
N ASN A 128 4.33 -36.03 -12.41
CA ASN A 128 3.81 -36.07 -13.78
C ASN A 128 4.68 -35.25 -14.76
N LEU A 129 5.19 -34.10 -14.31
CA LEU A 129 6.13 -33.28 -15.08
C LEU A 129 7.44 -34.04 -15.33
N ILE A 130 8.01 -34.65 -14.30
CA ILE A 130 9.25 -35.42 -14.40
C ILE A 130 9.08 -36.63 -15.33
N THR A 131 7.98 -37.39 -15.20
CA THR A 131 7.68 -38.51 -16.10
C THR A 131 7.46 -38.04 -17.53
N GLY A 132 6.76 -36.92 -17.74
CA GLY A 132 6.55 -36.36 -19.07
C GLY A 132 7.86 -35.90 -19.73
N ILE A 133 8.77 -35.31 -18.95
CA ILE A 133 10.12 -34.95 -19.43
C ILE A 133 10.92 -36.21 -19.74
N MET A 134 10.86 -37.23 -18.88
CA MET A 134 11.60 -38.49 -19.08
C MET A 134 11.11 -39.26 -20.31
N ASP A 135 9.79 -39.31 -20.55
CA ASP A 135 9.21 -39.90 -21.78
C ASP A 135 9.58 -39.10 -23.03
N SER A 136 9.64 -37.77 -22.93
CA SER A 136 10.07 -36.89 -24.03
C SER A 136 11.55 -37.11 -24.39
N VAL A 137 12.40 -37.30 -23.38
CA VAL A 137 13.83 -37.60 -23.54
C VAL A 137 14.04 -39.01 -24.11
N LEU A 138 13.30 -40.01 -23.63
CA LEU A 138 13.35 -41.39 -24.16
C LEU A 138 12.85 -41.49 -25.61
N LEU A 139 11.95 -40.61 -26.05
CA LEU A 139 11.53 -40.53 -27.45
C LEU A 139 12.57 -39.88 -28.37
N LEU A 140 13.42 -38.99 -27.83
CA LEU A 140 14.54 -38.39 -28.57
C LEU A 140 15.77 -39.31 -28.64
N ASP A 141 15.93 -40.23 -27.68
CA ASP A 141 17.02 -41.21 -27.64
C ASP A 141 16.72 -42.51 -28.41
N ARG A 142 15.57 -42.59 -29.12
CA ARG A 142 15.28 -43.76 -29.95
C ARG A 142 16.25 -43.79 -31.14
N PRO A 143 17.12 -44.81 -31.27
CA PRO A 143 18.01 -44.90 -32.42
C PRO A 143 17.17 -45.02 -33.69
N VAL A 144 17.40 -44.12 -34.63
CA VAL A 144 16.96 -44.26 -36.03
C VAL A 144 17.74 -45.43 -36.61
N CYS A 145 17.28 -46.65 -36.35
CA CYS A 145 17.82 -47.82 -37.02
C CYS A 145 16.66 -48.68 -37.54
N ASN A 146 16.74 -48.90 -38.85
CA ASN A 146 15.94 -49.79 -39.70
C ASN A 146 14.79 -49.13 -40.46
N GLN A 147 15.16 -48.29 -41.43
CA GLN A 147 14.58 -48.43 -42.77
C GLN A 147 15.54 -49.28 -43.60
N LEU A 148 15.17 -50.55 -43.79
CA LEU A 148 15.72 -51.47 -44.77
C LEU A 148 14.55 -51.86 -45.68
#